data_AF-A0A9W4TV57-F1
#
_entry.id   AF-A0A9W4TV57-F1
#
_cell.length_a   1.000
_cell.length_b   1.000
_cell.length_c   1.000
_cell.angle_alpha   90.00
_cell.angle_beta   90.00
_cell.angle_gamma   90.00
#
_symmetry.space_group_name_H-M   'P 1'
#
loop_
_entity.id
_entity.type
_entity.pdbx_description
1 polymer ?
#
loop_
_entity_poly.entity_id
_entity_poly.type
_entity_poly.pdbx_seq_one_letter_code
_entity_poly.pdbx_strand_id
1 'polypeptide(L)'
;MDLLFKDIITSTKATKTSVDNLISYLQEDKPDLVNKLIQKGHSLEGVSLLNLKNDTLLSYINDLILITLSKLESLTDKNDNIDVIKQSIRSRVTLEKGIKPLEKKILYQLDKMVRSYNKMDEETKDENLKQVKSESEPDSDSEDELAYKPDASALTTIKSTDNKYKPPKISAIAPPTTNTDEKPTKKLQSMEEYLQEQSDMPVMEASIGSTIVDHGKGGVKTAHDKRKEDEIQRYEEDNFIRLPSNQTKKSFKQKQRDLANQFAGEDWSMFNSKDNSKDNSKDNSKATSRKRKPTSDWDRAKRKRI
;
A
#
# COMPACT_ATOMS: atom_id res chain seq x y z
N MET A 1 -30.38 -6.20 53.24
CA MET A 1 -28.92 -6.13 52.96
C MET A 1 -28.33 -7.51 52.74
N ASP A 2 -28.52 -8.46 53.66
CA ASP A 2 -27.89 -9.80 53.56
C ASP A 2 -28.34 -10.65 52.36
N LEU A 3 -29.58 -10.49 51.87
CA LEU A 3 -30.06 -11.19 50.66
C LEU A 3 -29.35 -10.67 49.40
N LEU A 4 -29.17 -9.35 49.27
CA LEU A 4 -28.45 -8.76 48.14
C LEU A 4 -26.98 -9.20 48.12
N PHE A 5 -26.32 -9.28 49.28
CA PHE A 5 -24.95 -9.79 49.35
C PHE A 5 -24.87 -11.27 48.99
N LYS A 6 -25.85 -12.09 49.38
CA LYS A 6 -25.91 -13.50 48.96
C LYS A 6 -26.10 -13.62 47.46
N ASP A 7 -26.96 -12.80 46.85
CA ASP A 7 -27.20 -12.80 45.40
C ASP A 7 -25.99 -12.32 44.60
N ILE A 8 -25.22 -11.35 45.12
CA ILE A 8 -23.95 -10.93 44.51
C ILE A 8 -22.92 -12.07 44.61
N ILE A 9 -22.87 -12.80 45.73
CA ILE A 9 -21.96 -13.93 45.91
C ILE A 9 -22.35 -15.11 45.01
N THR A 10 -23.63 -15.39 44.83
CA THR A 10 -24.08 -16.46 43.92
C THR A 10 -23.84 -16.07 42.46
N SER A 11 -24.08 -14.82 42.09
CA SER A 11 -23.77 -14.28 40.75
C SER A 11 -22.28 -14.34 40.44
N THR A 12 -21.42 -13.90 41.38
CA THR A 12 -19.96 -13.96 41.20
C THR A 12 -19.42 -15.39 41.17
N LYS A 13 -20.02 -16.33 41.91
CA LYS A 13 -19.71 -17.75 41.79
C LYS A 13 -20.12 -18.31 40.43
N ALA A 14 -21.31 -17.95 39.93
CA ALA A 14 -21.81 -18.39 38.63
C ALA A 14 -20.99 -17.83 37.46
N THR A 15 -20.50 -16.59 37.56
CA THR A 15 -19.59 -16.03 36.56
C THR A 15 -18.23 -16.71 36.62
N LYS A 16 -17.70 -16.97 37.82
CA LYS A 16 -16.45 -17.73 37.98
C LYS A 16 -16.54 -19.12 37.35
N THR A 17 -17.60 -19.89 37.64
CA THR A 17 -17.78 -21.22 37.04
C THR A 17 -17.92 -21.16 35.52
N SER A 18 -18.60 -20.15 35.00
CA SER A 18 -18.72 -19.95 33.54
C SER A 18 -17.37 -19.62 32.89
N VAL A 19 -16.54 -18.80 33.55
CA VAL A 19 -15.18 -18.48 33.10
C VAL A 19 -14.28 -19.71 33.17
N ASP A 20 -14.35 -20.48 34.26
CA ASP A 20 -13.58 -21.72 34.42
C ASP A 20 -13.95 -22.76 33.34
N ASN A 21 -15.25 -22.88 33.00
CA ASN A 21 -15.73 -23.74 31.91
C ASN A 21 -15.28 -23.26 30.52
N LEU A 22 -15.21 -21.94 30.31
CA LEU A 22 -14.66 -21.38 29.07
C LEU A 22 -13.15 -21.63 28.96
N ILE A 23 -12.43 -21.53 30.08
CA ILE A 23 -11.00 -21.82 30.14
C ILE A 23 -10.74 -23.30 29.86
N SER A 24 -11.52 -24.21 30.42
CA SER A 24 -11.39 -25.65 30.15
C SER A 24 -11.67 -25.96 28.67
N TYR A 25 -12.72 -25.37 28.10
CA TYR A 25 -13.06 -25.53 26.68
C TYR A 25 -11.95 -25.00 25.75
N LEU A 26 -11.33 -23.87 26.09
CA LEU A 26 -10.19 -23.30 25.35
C LEU A 26 -8.88 -24.08 25.56
N GLN A 27 -8.76 -24.87 26.63
CA GLN A 27 -7.60 -25.70 26.91
C GLN A 27 -7.67 -27.07 26.22
N GLU A 28 -8.86 -27.65 26.08
CA GLU A 28 -9.05 -28.97 25.47
C GLU A 28 -8.89 -28.95 23.94
N ASP A 29 -9.43 -27.94 23.25
CA ASP A 29 -9.38 -27.85 21.78
C ASP A 29 -8.38 -26.81 21.28
N LYS A 30 -7.09 -27.03 21.54
CA LYS A 30 -6.06 -26.38 20.71
C LYS A 30 -5.95 -27.18 19.42
N PRO A 31 -6.23 -26.60 18.24
CA PRO A 31 -6.11 -27.34 16.99
C PRO A 31 -4.69 -27.91 16.86
N ASP A 32 -4.55 -29.12 16.31
CA ASP A 32 -3.25 -29.83 16.18
C ASP A 32 -2.14 -28.96 15.57
N LEU A 33 -2.53 -27.99 14.75
CA LEU A 33 -1.68 -26.97 14.18
C LEU A 33 -0.96 -26.12 15.23
N VAL A 34 -1.64 -25.72 16.31
CA VAL A 34 -1.09 -24.94 17.44
C VAL A 34 -0.12 -25.78 18.25
N ASN A 35 -0.42 -27.05 18.50
CA ASN A 35 0.50 -27.97 19.18
C ASN A 35 1.78 -28.20 18.35
N LYS A 36 1.64 -28.35 17.03
CA LYS A 36 2.78 -28.43 16.09
C LYS A 36 3.58 -27.13 16.02
N LEU A 37 2.93 -25.97 16.16
CA LEU A 37 3.59 -24.67 16.19
C LEU A 37 4.33 -24.42 17.52
N ILE A 38 3.79 -24.86 18.65
CA ILE A 38 4.45 -24.79 19.97
C ILE A 38 5.66 -25.72 20.02
N GLN A 39 5.59 -26.91 19.42
CA GLN A 39 6.73 -27.84 19.34
C GLN A 39 7.82 -27.37 18.36
N LYS A 40 7.44 -26.63 17.31
CA LYS A 40 8.38 -26.14 16.27
C LYS A 40 8.93 -24.74 16.57
N GLY A 41 8.25 -23.96 17.42
CA GLY A 41 8.66 -22.64 17.83
C GLY A 41 9.60 -22.69 19.02
N HIS A 42 10.82 -22.17 18.85
CA HIS A 42 11.62 -21.67 19.97
C HIS A 42 10.74 -20.88 20.94
N SER A 43 10.98 -20.95 22.25
CA SER A 43 10.34 -20.10 23.27
C SER A 43 10.14 -18.68 22.73
N LEU A 44 8.93 -18.38 22.24
CA LEU A 44 8.59 -17.09 21.67
C LEU A 44 8.27 -16.17 22.85
N GLU A 45 9.31 -15.83 23.61
CA GLU A 45 9.37 -14.64 24.46
C GLU A 45 9.50 -13.39 23.57
N GLY A 46 8.73 -13.35 22.48
CA GLY A 46 8.50 -12.16 21.69
C GLY A 46 7.23 -11.53 22.22
N VAL A 47 7.30 -10.25 22.60
CA VAL A 47 6.10 -9.48 22.98
C VAL A 47 5.12 -9.57 21.81
N SER A 48 4.01 -10.28 22.01
CA SER A 48 2.95 -10.38 21.00
C SER A 48 2.52 -8.98 20.58
N LEU A 49 2.21 -8.77 19.30
CA LEU A 49 1.69 -7.48 18.83
C LEU A 49 0.46 -7.04 19.64
N LEU A 50 -0.35 -8.00 20.08
CA LEU A 50 -1.49 -7.75 20.96
C LEU A 50 -1.05 -7.25 22.34
N ASN A 51 -0.02 -7.87 22.94
CA ASN A 51 0.52 -7.42 24.23
C ASN A 51 1.12 -6.02 24.10
N LEU A 52 1.91 -5.76 23.06
CA LEU A 52 2.45 -4.42 22.79
C LEU A 52 1.34 -3.39 22.61
N LYS A 53 0.25 -3.75 21.92
CA LYS A 53 -0.90 -2.88 21.76
C LYS A 53 -1.56 -2.58 23.10
N ASN A 54 -1.81 -3.60 23.91
CA ASN A 54 -2.45 -3.42 25.21
C ASN A 54 -1.57 -2.59 26.16
N ASP A 55 -0.26 -2.85 26.19
CA ASP A 55 0.71 -2.13 27.02
C ASP A 55 0.83 -0.65 26.61
N THR A 56 0.90 -0.37 25.30
CA THR A 56 0.95 1.02 24.80
C THR A 56 -0.35 1.78 25.00
N LEU A 57 -1.50 1.10 24.92
CA LEU A 57 -2.82 1.70 25.18
C LEU A 57 -2.97 2.02 26.68
N LEU A 58 -2.53 1.11 27.56
CA LEU A 58 -2.52 1.33 29.00
C LEU A 58 -1.59 2.50 29.36
N SER A 59 -0.37 2.53 28.83
CA SER A 59 0.55 3.66 29.02
C SER A 59 -0.08 4.97 28.55
N TYR A 60 -0.72 5.00 27.38
CA TYR A 60 -1.38 6.21 26.87
C TYR A 60 -2.53 6.68 27.76
N ILE A 61 -3.37 5.77 28.26
CA ILE A 61 -4.44 6.11 29.20
C ILE A 61 -3.85 6.68 30.49
N ASN A 62 -2.79 6.08 31.02
CA ASN A 62 -2.11 6.59 32.22
C ASN A 62 -1.52 7.99 32.00
N ASP A 63 -0.88 8.23 30.86
CA ASP A 63 -0.37 9.56 30.49
C ASP A 63 -1.50 10.60 30.39
N LEU A 64 -2.66 10.21 29.85
CA LEU A 64 -3.83 11.09 29.78
C LEU A 64 -4.41 11.39 31.16
N ILE A 65 -4.50 10.40 32.05
CA ILE A 65 -4.95 10.60 33.43
C ILE A 65 -4.02 11.60 34.12
N LEU A 66 -2.71 11.45 33.96
CA LEU A 66 -1.72 12.36 34.55
C LEU A 66 -1.84 13.78 33.96
N ILE A 67 -2.10 13.93 32.66
CA ILE A 67 -2.39 15.23 32.03
C ILE A 67 -3.70 15.84 32.56
N THR A 68 -4.72 15.03 32.81
CA THR A 68 -5.98 15.54 33.38
C THR A 68 -5.82 15.96 34.84
N LEU A 69 -5.10 15.18 35.64
CA LEU A 69 -4.77 15.50 37.02
C LEU A 69 -3.94 16.79 37.06
N SER A 70 -2.91 16.90 36.24
CA SER A 70 -2.07 18.09 36.20
C SER A 70 -2.80 19.32 35.68
N LYS A 71 -3.84 19.18 34.83
CA LYS A 71 -4.72 20.30 34.48
C LYS A 71 -5.64 20.72 35.63
N LEU A 72 -6.08 19.78 36.46
CA LEU A 72 -6.85 20.09 37.68
C LEU A 72 -5.94 20.77 38.72
N GLU A 73 -4.69 20.33 38.84
CA GLU A 73 -3.66 20.87 39.76
C GLU A 73 -2.96 22.13 39.22
N SER A 74 -2.94 22.37 37.91
CA SER A 74 -2.43 23.62 37.31
C SER A 74 -3.36 24.82 37.58
N LEU A 75 -4.53 24.60 38.20
CA LEU A 75 -5.29 25.67 38.85
C LEU A 75 -4.57 26.20 40.10
N THR A 76 -3.67 25.40 40.68
CA THR A 76 -2.94 25.68 41.93
C THR A 76 -1.43 25.94 41.73
N ASP A 77 -0.71 25.25 40.83
CA ASP A 77 0.72 25.52 40.59
C ASP A 77 1.17 25.28 39.12
N LYS A 78 2.02 26.17 38.61
CA LYS A 78 2.50 26.21 37.22
C LYS A 78 3.91 25.62 37.09
N ASN A 79 4.11 24.31 37.07
CA ASN A 79 5.41 23.74 36.64
C ASN A 79 5.29 22.40 35.88
N ASP A 80 6.03 22.33 34.76
CA ASP A 80 6.68 21.22 34.03
C ASP A 80 5.95 19.88 33.75
N ASN A 81 4.81 19.92 33.06
CA ASN A 81 4.15 18.74 32.48
C ASN A 81 4.73 18.27 31.12
N ILE A 82 5.88 18.80 30.72
CA ILE A 82 6.42 18.62 29.36
C ILE A 82 6.74 17.14 29.09
N ASP A 83 7.24 16.40 30.08
CA ASP A 83 7.67 15.02 29.87
C ASP A 83 6.51 14.03 29.77
N VAL A 84 5.42 14.26 30.51
CA VAL A 84 4.17 13.49 30.38
C VAL A 84 3.54 13.71 29.00
N ILE A 85 3.56 14.96 28.52
CA ILE A 85 3.07 15.29 27.18
C ILE A 85 3.93 14.62 26.11
N LYS A 86 5.26 14.63 26.24
CA LYS A 86 6.17 13.93 25.33
C LYS A 86 5.90 12.42 25.31
N GLN A 87 5.71 11.80 26.47
CA GLN A 87 5.42 10.38 26.57
C GLN A 87 4.05 10.03 25.96
N SER A 88 3.03 10.87 26.19
CA SER A 88 1.72 10.72 25.55
C SER A 88 1.80 10.79 24.01
N ILE A 89 2.58 11.74 23.48
CA ILE A 89 2.84 11.85 22.03
C ILE A 89 3.56 10.60 21.53
N ARG A 90 4.56 10.09 22.26
CA ARG A 90 5.29 8.87 21.90
C ARG A 90 4.33 7.67 21.83
N SER A 91 3.53 7.46 22.87
CA SER A 91 2.52 6.39 22.94
C SER A 91 1.50 6.49 21.79
N ARG A 92 1.10 7.71 21.42
CA ARG A 92 0.20 7.95 20.28
C ARG A 92 0.85 7.61 18.94
N VAL A 93 2.09 8.06 18.73
CA VAL A 93 2.84 7.77 17.50
C VAL A 93 3.10 6.27 17.35
N THR A 94 3.40 5.55 18.44
CA THR A 94 3.57 4.10 18.40
C THR A 94 2.28 3.37 18.02
N LEU A 95 1.12 3.82 18.51
CA LEU A 95 -0.18 3.24 18.12
C LEU A 95 -0.50 3.50 16.64
N GLU A 96 -0.34 4.75 16.17
CA GLU A 96 -0.76 5.13 14.82
C GLU A 96 0.21 4.72 13.72
N LYS A 97 1.52 4.95 13.93
CA LYS A 97 2.54 4.71 12.92
C LYS A 97 3.24 3.35 13.10
N GLY A 98 3.30 2.83 14.32
CA GLY A 98 3.94 1.54 14.61
C GLY A 98 2.97 0.37 14.45
N ILE A 99 1.97 0.30 15.32
CA ILE A 99 1.09 -0.87 15.45
C ILE A 99 0.08 -0.97 14.31
N LYS A 100 -0.61 0.13 13.96
CA LYS A 100 -1.66 0.14 12.93
C LYS A 100 -1.26 -0.41 11.54
N PRO A 101 -0.08 -0.10 10.97
CA PRO A 101 0.32 -0.71 9.70
C PRO A 101 0.64 -2.20 9.82
N LEU A 102 1.15 -2.66 10.97
CA LEU A 102 1.38 -4.08 11.22
C LEU A 102 0.05 -4.85 11.30
N GLU A 103 -0.95 -4.28 11.97
CA GLU A 103 -2.31 -4.84 12.00
C GLU A 103 -2.92 -4.96 10.61
N LYS A 104 -2.76 -3.93 9.75
CA LYS A 104 -3.23 -4.00 8.36
C LYS A 104 -2.58 -5.12 7.57
N LYS A 105 -1.27 -5.33 7.75
CA LYS A 105 -0.54 -6.42 7.08
C LYS A 105 -1.00 -7.79 7.57
N ILE A 106 -1.19 -7.97 8.88
CA ILE A 106 -1.67 -9.23 9.46
C ILE A 106 -3.11 -9.48 9.03
N LEU A 107 -3.97 -8.47 9.04
CA LEU A 107 -5.35 -8.59 8.57
C LEU A 107 -5.41 -9.01 7.11
N TYR A 108 -4.56 -8.44 6.26
CA TYR A 108 -4.44 -8.86 4.87
C TYR A 108 -3.97 -10.32 4.74
N GLN A 109 -2.98 -10.74 5.54
CA GLN A 109 -2.51 -12.13 5.54
C GLN A 109 -3.60 -13.10 6.00
N LEU A 110 -4.36 -12.74 7.04
CA LEU A 110 -5.51 -13.52 7.51
C LEU A 110 -6.60 -13.58 6.45
N ASP A 111 -6.97 -12.45 5.84
CA ASP A 111 -7.98 -12.42 4.76
C ASP A 111 -7.52 -13.26 3.56
N LYS A 112 -6.22 -13.20 3.20
CA LYS A 112 -5.65 -14.05 2.15
C LYS A 112 -5.74 -15.54 2.50
N MET A 113 -5.45 -15.89 3.75
CA MET A 113 -5.53 -17.27 4.24
C MET A 113 -6.97 -17.78 4.27
N VAL A 114 -7.91 -16.96 4.72
CA VAL A 114 -9.35 -17.26 4.72
C VAL A 114 -9.86 -17.41 3.28
N ARG A 115 -9.43 -16.54 2.36
CA ARG A 115 -9.77 -16.67 0.94
C ARG A 115 -9.19 -17.94 0.33
N SER A 116 -7.95 -18.31 0.64
CA SER A 116 -7.38 -19.58 0.17
C SER A 116 -8.09 -20.79 0.75
N TYR A 117 -8.48 -20.72 2.02
CA TYR A 117 -9.22 -21.79 2.69
C TYR A 117 -10.62 -21.95 2.07
N ASN A 118 -11.37 -20.86 1.92
CA ASN A 118 -12.69 -20.89 1.28
C ASN A 118 -12.61 -21.39 -0.16
N LYS A 119 -11.55 -21.03 -0.91
CA LYS A 119 -11.32 -21.52 -2.26
C LYS A 119 -11.04 -23.03 -2.28
N MET A 120 -10.24 -23.54 -1.34
CA MET A 120 -10.02 -24.99 -1.19
C MET A 120 -11.30 -25.72 -0.77
N ASP A 121 -12.12 -25.12 0.10
CA ASP A 121 -13.43 -25.67 0.50
C ASP A 121 -14.43 -25.71 -0.66
N GLU A 122 -14.40 -24.72 -1.56
CA GLU A 122 -15.19 -24.73 -2.80
C GLU A 122 -14.67 -25.75 -3.80
N GLU A 123 -13.35 -25.80 -4.03
CA GLU A 123 -12.72 -26.78 -4.93
C GLU A 123 -12.95 -28.22 -4.45
N THR A 124 -12.86 -28.51 -3.15
CA THR A 124 -13.14 -29.84 -2.59
C THR A 124 -14.63 -30.20 -2.66
N LYS A 125 -15.55 -29.23 -2.56
CA LYS A 125 -16.98 -29.47 -2.82
C LYS A 125 -17.26 -29.73 -4.28
N ASP A 126 -16.62 -28.98 -5.19
CA ASP A 126 -16.74 -29.17 -6.63
C ASP A 126 -16.11 -30.48 -7.11
N GLU A 127 -15.01 -30.92 -6.50
CA GLU A 127 -14.40 -32.23 -6.74
C GLU A 127 -15.30 -33.37 -6.24
N ASN A 128 -15.94 -33.23 -5.07
CA ASN A 128 -16.96 -34.20 -4.63
C ASN A 128 -18.18 -34.22 -5.57
N LEU A 129 -18.62 -33.07 -6.07
CA LEU A 129 -19.73 -32.97 -7.05
C LEU A 129 -19.34 -33.52 -8.43
N LYS A 130 -18.07 -33.37 -8.85
CA LYS A 130 -17.55 -33.93 -10.10
C LYS A 130 -17.25 -35.42 -10.00
N GLN A 131 -16.80 -35.94 -8.85
CA GLN A 131 -16.68 -37.38 -8.62
C GLN A 131 -18.04 -38.09 -8.73
N VAL A 132 -19.14 -37.47 -8.29
CA VAL A 132 -20.50 -37.98 -8.52
C VAL A 132 -20.93 -37.92 -10.00
N LYS A 133 -20.27 -37.09 -10.83
CA LYS A 133 -20.62 -36.88 -12.25
C LYS A 133 -19.65 -37.54 -13.24
N SER A 134 -18.51 -38.07 -12.77
CA SER A 134 -17.47 -38.72 -13.58
C SER A 134 -17.55 -40.26 -13.60
N GLU A 135 -18.59 -40.88 -13.02
CA GLU A 135 -18.94 -42.28 -13.28
C GLU A 135 -19.70 -42.50 -14.61
N SER A 136 -19.74 -41.49 -15.48
CA SER A 136 -20.32 -41.59 -16.82
C SER A 136 -19.43 -40.88 -17.86
N GLU A 137 -18.67 -41.71 -18.59
CA GLU A 137 -17.98 -41.51 -19.88
C GLU A 137 -16.55 -40.92 -19.90
N PRO A 138 -15.59 -41.54 -20.65
CA PRO A 138 -14.19 -41.11 -20.80
C PRO A 138 -13.91 -40.36 -22.12
N ASP A 139 -12.66 -39.87 -22.22
CA ASP A 139 -11.90 -39.35 -23.39
C ASP A 139 -12.09 -37.89 -23.85
N SER A 140 -11.04 -37.08 -23.65
CA SER A 140 -10.21 -36.55 -24.75
C SER A 140 -9.10 -35.62 -24.22
N ASP A 141 -7.84 -36.03 -24.41
CA ASP A 141 -6.63 -35.24 -24.17
C ASP A 141 -6.61 -33.94 -24.98
N SER A 142 -6.30 -32.83 -24.29
CA SER A 142 -5.76 -31.63 -24.92
C SER A 142 -4.83 -30.93 -23.92
N GLU A 143 -3.55 -30.88 -24.26
CA GLU A 143 -2.50 -30.27 -23.44
C GLU A 143 -2.58 -28.74 -23.49
N ASP A 144 -2.79 -28.10 -22.34
CA ASP A 144 -2.72 -26.65 -22.14
C ASP A 144 -1.38 -26.29 -21.46
N GLU A 145 -0.39 -25.95 -22.27
CA GLU A 145 1.04 -25.84 -21.97
C GLU A 145 1.44 -24.49 -21.33
N LEU A 146 0.58 -23.83 -20.52
CA LEU A 146 0.89 -22.53 -19.88
C LEU A 146 0.55 -22.40 -18.39
N ALA A 147 0.15 -23.48 -17.72
CA ALA A 147 -0.03 -23.47 -16.27
C ALA A 147 1.22 -24.02 -15.55
N TYR A 148 2.20 -23.14 -15.28
CA TYR A 148 3.33 -23.50 -14.40
C TYR A 148 2.85 -23.66 -12.95
N LYS A 149 2.47 -24.89 -12.58
CA LYS A 149 2.38 -25.33 -11.19
C LYS A 149 3.74 -25.94 -10.80
N PRO A 150 4.33 -25.60 -9.64
CA PRO A 150 5.55 -26.25 -9.21
C PRO A 150 5.23 -27.69 -8.78
N ASP A 151 5.72 -28.67 -9.54
CA ASP A 151 5.63 -30.08 -9.21
C ASP A 151 6.48 -30.40 -7.97
N ALA A 152 5.84 -30.75 -6.86
CA ALA A 152 6.50 -31.18 -5.62
C ALA A 152 7.30 -32.50 -5.78
N SER A 153 7.05 -33.25 -6.86
CA SER A 153 7.78 -34.48 -7.22
C SER A 153 9.15 -34.21 -7.85
N ALA A 154 9.40 -33.01 -8.40
CA ALA A 154 10.72 -32.62 -8.92
C ALA A 154 11.72 -32.24 -7.81
N LEU A 155 11.24 -32.05 -6.57
CA LEU A 155 12.09 -31.77 -5.41
C LEU A 155 12.72 -33.05 -4.83
N THR A 156 12.12 -34.21 -5.05
CA THR A 156 12.57 -35.48 -4.46
C THR A 156 13.54 -36.27 -5.34
N THR A 157 13.72 -35.89 -6.61
CA THR A 157 14.66 -36.52 -7.56
C THR A 157 16.07 -35.93 -7.55
N ILE A 158 16.39 -34.99 -6.65
CA ILE A 158 17.74 -34.39 -6.50
C ILE A 158 18.67 -35.30 -5.67
N LYS A 159 18.68 -36.60 -5.95
CA LYS A 159 19.69 -37.54 -5.45
C LYS A 159 20.05 -38.57 -6.51
N SER A 160 20.85 -38.15 -7.50
CA SER A 160 21.85 -39.01 -8.14
C SER A 160 22.63 -38.26 -9.22
N THR A 161 23.96 -38.22 -9.05
CA THR A 161 25.03 -38.05 -10.04
C THR A 161 25.08 -36.75 -10.85
N ASP A 162 25.73 -35.73 -10.28
CA ASP A 162 26.90 -35.03 -10.86
C ASP A 162 27.20 -33.77 -10.04
N ASN A 163 28.42 -33.67 -9.49
CA ASN A 163 28.87 -32.59 -8.59
C ASN A 163 29.11 -31.26 -9.33
N LYS A 164 28.11 -30.75 -10.07
CA LYS A 164 28.18 -29.42 -10.68
C LYS A 164 26.94 -28.61 -10.36
N TYR A 165 27.11 -27.72 -9.39
CA TYR A 165 26.08 -26.76 -8.99
C TYR A 165 25.68 -25.90 -10.19
N LYS A 166 24.40 -25.99 -10.57
CA LYS A 166 23.78 -25.09 -11.55
C LYS A 166 22.86 -24.14 -10.78
N PRO A 167 23.16 -22.82 -10.73
CA PRO A 167 22.28 -21.87 -10.07
C PRO A 167 20.92 -21.84 -10.79
N PRO A 168 19.83 -21.67 -10.04
CA PRO A 168 18.49 -21.61 -10.61
C PRO A 168 18.37 -20.41 -11.56
N LYS A 169 17.79 -20.63 -12.74
CA LYS A 169 17.48 -19.55 -13.69
C LYS A 169 16.22 -18.83 -13.19
N ILE A 170 16.41 -17.73 -12.47
CA ILE A 170 15.32 -16.88 -12.01
C ILE A 170 15.03 -15.86 -13.11
N SER A 171 13.82 -15.84 -13.66
CA SER A 171 13.36 -14.77 -14.55
C SER A 171 13.25 -13.47 -13.76
N ALA A 172 13.63 -12.34 -14.37
CA ALA A 172 13.62 -11.05 -13.68
C ALA A 172 12.18 -10.69 -13.25
N ILE A 173 11.93 -10.75 -11.94
CA ILE A 173 10.71 -10.28 -11.31
C ILE A 173 11.01 -8.95 -10.62
N ALA A 174 10.22 -7.94 -10.95
CA ALA A 174 10.33 -6.64 -10.29
C ALA A 174 10.02 -6.80 -8.78
N PRO A 175 10.78 -6.12 -7.89
CA PRO A 175 10.51 -6.16 -6.47
C PRO A 175 9.08 -5.68 -6.19
N PRO A 176 8.38 -6.27 -5.19
CA PRO A 176 7.01 -5.88 -4.86
C PRO A 176 7.01 -4.44 -4.34
N THR A 177 6.57 -3.50 -5.16
CA THR A 177 6.39 -2.09 -4.78
C THR A 177 5.07 -1.94 -4.04
N THR A 178 5.04 -1.06 -3.04
CA THR A 178 3.81 -0.75 -2.26
C THR A 178 2.86 0.20 -2.97
N ASN A 179 3.25 0.70 -4.15
CA ASN A 179 2.46 1.61 -4.94
C ASN A 179 1.83 0.79 -6.05
N THR A 180 0.54 0.54 -5.95
CA THR A 180 -0.27 0.08 -7.08
C THR A 180 -0.01 1.01 -8.26
N ASP A 181 0.25 0.46 -9.44
CA ASP A 181 0.49 1.18 -10.69
C ASP A 181 -0.74 2.00 -11.13
N GLU A 182 -1.08 3.05 -10.38
CA GLU A 182 -1.94 4.12 -10.86
C GLU A 182 -1.14 4.86 -11.92
N LYS A 183 -1.33 4.44 -13.18
CA LYS A 183 -0.78 5.16 -14.32
C LYS A 183 -1.20 6.62 -14.16
N PRO A 184 -0.23 7.57 -14.08
CA PRO A 184 -0.58 8.96 -13.89
C PRO A 184 -1.50 9.36 -15.03
N THR A 185 -2.68 9.90 -14.69
CA THR A 185 -3.59 10.41 -15.70
C THR A 185 -2.83 11.47 -16.51
N LYS A 186 -2.94 11.39 -17.84
CA LYS A 186 -2.21 12.30 -18.72
C LYS A 186 -2.65 13.73 -18.40
N LYS A 187 -1.72 14.54 -17.91
CA LYS A 187 -1.92 15.98 -17.75
C LYS A 187 -1.89 16.63 -19.12
N LEU A 188 -2.87 17.48 -19.42
CA LEU A 188 -2.89 18.24 -20.66
C LEU A 188 -1.94 19.42 -20.51
N GLN A 189 -0.98 19.54 -21.43
CA GLN A 189 0.02 20.61 -21.42
C GLN A 189 -0.64 22.00 -21.40
N SER A 190 -1.66 22.22 -22.23
CA SER A 190 -2.38 23.49 -22.30
C SER A 190 -3.14 23.85 -21.01
N MET A 191 -3.63 22.84 -20.28
CA MET A 191 -4.28 23.08 -18.98
C MET A 191 -3.23 23.46 -17.92
N GLU A 192 -2.06 22.83 -17.95
CA GLU A 192 -0.98 23.12 -17.01
C GLU A 192 -0.42 24.52 -17.22
N GLU A 193 -0.23 24.92 -18.47
CA GLU A 193 0.19 26.28 -18.84
C GLU A 193 -0.83 27.32 -18.41
N TYR A 194 -2.13 27.09 -18.68
CA TYR A 194 -3.20 27.97 -18.19
C TYR A 194 -3.19 28.08 -16.66
N LEU A 195 -3.07 26.97 -15.94
CA LEU A 195 -3.02 27.00 -14.47
C LEU A 195 -1.79 27.75 -13.96
N GLN A 196 -0.67 27.67 -14.66
CA GLN A 196 0.56 28.37 -14.32
C GLN A 196 0.41 29.87 -14.55
N GLU A 197 -0.21 30.30 -15.65
CA GLU A 197 -0.50 31.70 -15.95
C GLU A 197 -1.51 32.31 -14.98
N GLN A 198 -2.54 31.55 -14.58
CA GLN A 198 -3.53 32.01 -13.59
C GLN A 198 -2.98 32.01 -12.16
N SER A 199 -1.84 31.36 -11.91
CA SER A 199 -1.25 31.31 -10.58
C SER A 199 -0.30 32.49 -10.36
N ASP A 200 -0.46 33.20 -9.24
CA ASP A 200 0.45 34.27 -8.82
C ASP A 200 1.81 33.75 -8.30
N MET A 201 2.12 32.47 -8.52
CA MET A 201 3.35 31.86 -8.01
C MET A 201 4.52 32.17 -8.95
N PRO A 202 5.67 32.66 -8.44
CA PRO A 202 6.83 32.90 -9.28
C PRO A 202 7.34 31.58 -9.88
N VAL A 203 7.56 31.58 -11.19
CA VAL A 203 8.11 30.45 -11.92
C VAL A 203 9.63 30.57 -11.94
N MET A 204 10.32 29.47 -11.62
CA MET A 204 11.77 29.43 -11.71
C MET A 204 12.19 29.23 -13.17
N GLU A 205 12.60 30.32 -13.83
CA GLU A 205 13.17 30.27 -15.16
C GLU A 205 14.67 30.01 -15.12
N ALA A 206 15.15 29.16 -16.02
CA ALA A 206 16.57 28.89 -16.17
C ALA A 206 17.27 30.05 -16.90
N SER A 207 18.57 30.20 -16.67
CA SER A 207 19.39 31.16 -17.41
C SER A 207 19.31 30.91 -18.91
N ILE A 208 19.22 31.99 -19.71
CA ILE A 208 18.97 31.93 -21.15
C ILE A 208 19.97 30.99 -21.86
N GLY A 209 21.23 31.04 -21.47
CA GLY A 209 22.30 30.23 -22.06
C GLY A 209 22.35 28.75 -21.63
N SER A 210 21.76 28.39 -20.48
CA SER A 210 21.82 27.00 -19.99
C SER A 210 20.85 26.06 -20.69
N THR A 211 19.90 26.63 -21.44
CA THR A 211 18.81 25.89 -22.09
C THR A 211 19.14 25.48 -23.52
N ILE A 212 20.24 25.96 -24.09
CA ILE A 212 20.64 25.69 -25.47
C ILE A 212 21.39 24.37 -25.55
N VAL A 213 20.97 23.49 -26.47
CA VAL A 213 21.59 22.16 -26.67
C VAL A 213 22.56 22.20 -27.86
N ASP A 214 23.72 21.56 -27.69
CA ASP A 214 24.72 21.37 -28.76
C ASP A 214 25.01 22.64 -29.57
N HIS A 215 25.31 23.74 -28.87
CA HIS A 215 25.62 25.05 -29.48
C HIS A 215 24.52 25.55 -30.45
N GLY A 216 23.26 25.16 -30.21
CA GLY A 216 22.09 25.57 -31.01
C GLY A 216 21.64 24.52 -32.03
N LYS A 217 22.43 23.48 -32.30
CA LYS A 217 22.04 22.41 -33.24
C LYS A 217 20.87 21.58 -32.72
N GLY A 218 20.77 21.42 -31.40
CA GLY A 218 19.67 20.71 -30.74
C GLY A 218 18.48 21.61 -30.40
N GLY A 219 18.52 22.89 -30.76
CA GLY A 219 17.51 23.88 -30.35
C GLY A 219 17.60 24.24 -28.86
N VAL A 220 16.48 24.76 -28.34
CA VAL A 220 16.30 25.12 -26.93
C VAL A 220 15.51 24.00 -26.24
N LYS A 221 15.90 23.61 -25.03
CA LYS A 221 15.20 22.60 -24.24
C LYS A 221 13.79 23.05 -23.88
N THR A 222 12.82 22.15 -24.03
CA THR A 222 11.45 22.37 -23.56
C THR A 222 11.34 22.33 -22.04
N ALA A 223 10.26 22.91 -21.48
CA ALA A 223 10.00 22.85 -20.04
C ALA A 223 9.91 21.39 -19.52
N HIS A 224 9.35 20.48 -20.32
CA HIS A 224 9.30 19.06 -19.99
C HIS A 224 10.70 18.42 -19.99
N ASP A 225 11.53 18.74 -20.99
CA ASP A 225 12.90 18.22 -21.06
C ASP A 225 13.77 18.72 -19.90
N LYS A 226 13.61 19.98 -19.48
CA LYS A 226 14.27 20.54 -18.29
C LYS A 226 13.91 19.77 -17.02
N ARG A 227 12.60 19.55 -16.77
CA ARG A 227 12.14 18.78 -15.60
C ARG A 227 12.70 17.36 -15.56
N LYS A 228 12.78 16.70 -16.73
CA LYS A 228 13.35 15.35 -16.84
C LYS A 228 14.85 15.35 -16.54
N GLU A 229 15.59 16.34 -17.02
CA GLU A 229 17.01 16.48 -16.69
C GLU A 229 17.25 16.77 -15.21
N ASP A 230 16.44 17.65 -14.60
CA ASP A 230 16.48 17.91 -13.16
C ASP A 230 16.19 16.64 -12.35
N GLU A 231 15.26 15.80 -12.81
CA GLU A 231 14.96 14.50 -12.18
C GLU A 231 16.15 13.53 -12.30
N ILE A 232 16.79 13.45 -13.47
CA ILE A 232 18.01 12.66 -13.66
C ILE A 232 19.12 13.18 -12.76
N GLN A 233 19.33 14.49 -12.71
CA GLN A 233 20.36 15.11 -11.87
C GLN A 233 20.13 14.80 -10.39
N ARG A 234 18.90 14.97 -9.89
CA ARG A 234 18.54 14.62 -8.50
C ARG A 234 18.84 13.15 -8.22
N TYR A 235 18.46 12.25 -9.13
CA TYR A 235 18.77 10.83 -8.96
C TYR A 235 20.27 10.55 -8.93
N GLU A 236 21.05 11.17 -9.83
CA GLU A 236 22.50 11.01 -9.88
C GLU A 236 23.18 11.56 -8.62
N GLU A 237 22.70 12.66 -8.07
CA GLU A 237 23.19 13.29 -6.84
C GLU A 237 22.81 12.48 -5.60
N ASP A 238 21.56 12.03 -5.50
CA ASP A 238 21.06 11.25 -4.36
C ASP A 238 21.71 9.86 -4.26
N ASN A 239 21.94 9.22 -5.41
CA ASN A 239 22.53 7.87 -5.47
C ASN A 239 24.03 7.87 -5.78
N PHE A 240 24.63 9.04 -6.02
CA PHE A 240 26.03 9.22 -6.39
C PHE A 240 26.48 8.31 -7.56
N ILE A 241 25.59 8.00 -8.50
CA ILE A 241 25.84 7.10 -9.64
C ILE A 241 25.32 7.76 -10.92
N ARG A 242 26.14 7.79 -11.97
CA ARG A 242 25.77 8.28 -13.31
C ARG A 242 24.90 7.29 -14.06
N LEU A 243 23.85 7.77 -14.73
CA LEU A 243 23.08 6.90 -15.61
C LEU A 243 23.83 6.61 -16.90
N PRO A 244 23.77 5.37 -17.43
CA PRO A 244 24.35 5.04 -18.72
C PRO A 244 23.62 5.80 -19.83
N SER A 245 24.36 6.19 -20.87
CA SER A 245 23.81 7.00 -21.96
C SER A 245 22.66 6.34 -22.73
N ASN A 246 22.51 5.02 -22.62
CA ASN A 246 21.41 4.26 -23.21
C ASN A 246 20.05 4.57 -22.57
N GLN A 247 20.04 5.00 -21.31
CA GLN A 247 18.82 5.34 -20.56
C GLN A 247 18.49 6.84 -20.63
N THR A 248 19.52 7.69 -20.74
CA THR A 248 19.35 9.15 -20.77
C THR A 248 19.11 9.70 -22.18
N LYS A 249 19.69 9.10 -23.22
CA LYS A 249 19.52 9.56 -24.60
C LYS A 249 18.13 9.26 -25.14
N LYS A 250 17.54 10.26 -25.79
CA LYS A 250 16.31 10.11 -26.56
C LYS A 250 16.54 9.19 -27.77
N SER A 251 15.57 8.30 -28.04
CA SER A 251 15.56 7.46 -29.24
C SER A 251 15.53 8.31 -30.51
N PHE A 252 16.05 7.79 -31.64
CA PHE A 252 16.03 8.48 -32.93
C PHE A 252 14.61 8.93 -33.33
N LYS A 253 13.60 8.07 -33.13
CA LYS A 253 12.20 8.40 -33.39
C LYS A 253 11.68 9.54 -32.52
N GLN A 254 12.15 9.62 -31.27
CA GLN A 254 11.79 10.69 -30.36
C GLN A 254 12.45 12.00 -30.81
N LYS A 255 13.74 11.98 -31.17
CA LYS A 255 14.43 13.15 -31.73
C LYS A 255 13.76 13.68 -32.99
N GLN A 256 13.30 12.81 -33.89
CA GLN A 256 12.58 13.24 -35.09
C GLN A 256 11.23 13.89 -34.77
N ARG A 257 10.51 13.37 -33.76
CA ARG A 257 9.26 13.99 -33.28
C ARG A 257 9.50 15.32 -32.61
N ASP A 258 10.56 15.42 -31.81
CA ASP A 258 10.95 16.65 -31.14
C ASP A 258 11.32 17.70 -32.20
N LEU A 259 12.08 17.34 -33.24
CA LEU A 259 12.42 18.25 -34.33
C LEU A 259 11.20 18.77 -35.10
N ALA A 260 10.13 17.97 -35.19
CA ALA A 260 8.91 18.34 -35.91
C ALA A 260 7.91 19.15 -35.06
N ASN A 261 7.94 18.99 -33.73
CA ASN A 261 6.96 19.60 -32.84
C ASN A 261 7.54 20.66 -31.89
N GLN A 262 8.84 20.62 -31.60
CA GLN A 262 9.50 21.61 -30.77
C GLN A 262 9.98 22.76 -31.64
N PHE A 263 9.65 23.98 -31.22
CA PHE A 263 10.09 25.20 -31.86
C PHE A 263 10.46 26.23 -30.78
N ALA A 264 11.66 26.79 -30.87
CA ALA A 264 12.18 27.81 -29.95
C ALA A 264 12.14 27.46 -28.44
N GLY A 265 12.11 26.17 -28.09
CA GLY A 265 12.02 25.72 -26.69
C GLY A 265 10.59 25.52 -26.18
N GLU A 266 9.59 25.70 -27.04
CA GLU A 266 8.20 25.37 -26.78
C GLU A 266 7.81 24.11 -27.55
N ASP A 267 6.90 23.31 -27.00
CA ASP A 267 6.35 22.13 -27.68
C ASP A 267 4.97 22.44 -28.26
N TRP A 268 4.90 22.44 -29.59
CA TRP A 268 3.69 22.67 -30.39
C TRP A 268 2.95 21.37 -30.69
N SER A 269 3.41 20.22 -30.20
CA SER A 269 2.74 18.93 -30.40
C SER A 269 1.29 18.93 -29.92
N MET A 270 0.94 19.81 -28.97
CA MET A 270 -0.42 19.97 -28.44
C MET A 270 -1.45 20.30 -29.52
N PHE A 271 -1.08 21.01 -30.58
CA PHE A 271 -1.99 21.41 -31.66
C PHE A 271 -2.17 20.32 -32.72
N ASN A 272 -1.17 19.45 -32.87
CA ASN A 272 -1.20 18.33 -33.80
C ASN A 272 -1.95 17.11 -33.25
N SER A 273 -2.15 17.06 -31.93
CA SER A 273 -2.85 15.97 -31.27
C SER A 273 -4.36 16.08 -31.49
N LYS A 274 -4.94 15.15 -32.26
CA LYS A 274 -6.41 15.00 -32.41
C LYS A 274 -7.08 14.38 -31.19
N ASP A 275 -6.38 14.37 -30.05
CA ASP A 275 -6.85 13.76 -28.81
C ASP A 275 -7.97 14.64 -28.23
N ASN A 276 -9.19 14.09 -28.16
CA ASN A 276 -10.37 14.81 -27.74
C ASN A 276 -10.19 15.27 -26.27
N SER A 277 -9.80 16.54 -26.07
CA SER A 277 -9.77 17.22 -24.77
C SER A 277 -11.07 17.05 -23.96
N LYS A 278 -12.17 16.75 -24.66
CA LYS A 278 -13.50 16.44 -24.12
C LYS A 278 -13.60 15.08 -23.40
N ASP A 279 -12.82 14.07 -23.77
CA ASP A 279 -12.82 12.76 -23.10
C ASP A 279 -11.80 12.71 -21.94
N ASN A 280 -10.62 13.31 -22.11
CA ASN A 280 -9.64 13.42 -21.02
C ASN A 280 -10.14 14.30 -19.86
N SER A 281 -10.90 15.37 -20.15
CA SER A 281 -11.57 16.16 -19.09
C SER A 281 -12.66 15.36 -18.37
N LYS A 282 -13.30 14.41 -19.04
CA LYS A 282 -14.31 13.50 -18.46
C LYS A 282 -13.66 12.50 -17.48
N ASP A 283 -12.49 11.99 -17.80
CA ASP A 283 -11.74 11.09 -16.90
C ASP A 283 -11.04 11.85 -15.76
N ASN A 284 -10.47 13.04 -16.01
CA ASN A 284 -10.00 13.91 -14.92
C ASN A 284 -11.13 14.42 -14.02
N SER A 285 -12.38 14.51 -14.52
CA SER A 285 -13.54 14.85 -13.68
C SER A 285 -13.94 13.73 -12.70
N LYS A 286 -13.49 12.49 -12.93
CA LYS A 286 -13.67 11.37 -11.99
C LYS A 286 -12.66 11.42 -10.84
N ALA A 287 -11.48 12.02 -11.04
CA ALA A 287 -10.40 12.07 -10.05
C ALA A 287 -10.58 13.16 -8.97
N THR A 288 -11.28 14.27 -9.27
CA THR A 288 -11.51 15.33 -8.27
C THR A 288 -12.86 15.11 -7.57
N SER A 289 -12.84 14.80 -6.27
CA SER A 289 -14.05 14.54 -5.47
C SER A 289 -15.08 15.68 -5.50
N ARG A 290 -14.64 16.92 -5.78
CA ARG A 290 -15.49 18.12 -5.87
C ARG A 290 -16.37 18.18 -7.13
N LYS A 291 -16.07 17.39 -8.18
CA LYS A 291 -16.75 17.48 -9.49
C LYS A 291 -17.50 16.22 -9.94
N ARG A 292 -17.91 15.32 -9.02
CA ARG A 292 -18.92 14.29 -9.37
C ARG A 292 -20.15 15.00 -9.95
N LYS A 293 -20.62 14.62 -11.14
CA LYS A 293 -21.81 15.25 -11.74
C LYS A 293 -22.94 15.24 -10.71
N PRO A 294 -23.61 16.38 -10.46
CA PRO A 294 -24.69 16.41 -9.50
C PRO A 294 -25.80 15.51 -10.04
N THR A 295 -26.06 14.41 -9.35
CA THR A 295 -27.08 13.44 -9.72
C THR A 295 -28.46 13.92 -9.27
N SER A 296 -28.52 14.77 -8.25
CA SER A 296 -29.74 15.36 -7.69
C SER A 296 -29.74 16.89 -7.78
N ASP A 297 -30.94 17.48 -7.90
CA ASP A 297 -31.15 18.93 -7.90
C ASP A 297 -30.77 19.57 -6.57
N TRP A 298 -30.85 18.80 -5.48
CA TRP A 298 -30.36 19.24 -4.18
C TRP A 298 -28.84 19.43 -4.16
N ASP A 299 -28.09 18.58 -4.88
CA ASP A 299 -26.64 18.75 -5.04
C ASP A 299 -26.28 19.90 -5.98
N ARG A 300 -27.13 20.21 -6.97
CA ARG A 300 -26.98 21.44 -7.78
C ARG A 300 -27.18 22.68 -6.94
N ALA A 301 -28.22 22.69 -6.09
CA ALA A 301 -28.55 23.83 -5.22
C ALA A 301 -27.43 24.11 -4.20
N LYS A 302 -26.83 23.08 -3.59
CA LYS A 302 -25.68 23.26 -2.68
C LYS A 302 -24.48 23.88 -3.36
N ARG A 303 -24.19 23.48 -4.61
CA ARG A 303 -23.06 24.04 -5.37
C ARG A 303 -23.25 25.49 -5.77
N LYS A 304 -24.50 25.94 -5.97
CA LYS A 304 -24.82 27.31 -6.37
C LYS A 304 -24.81 28.30 -5.20
N ARG A 305 -24.88 27.80 -3.96
CA ARG A 305 -24.93 28.61 -2.74
C ARG A 305 -23.55 28.99 -2.18
N ILE A 306 -22.48 28.44 -2.75
CA ILE A 306 -21.08 28.79 -2.48
C ILE A 306 -20.60 29.63 -3.66
#